data_AF-A0A3P3XHB4-F1
#
_entry.id   AF-A0A3P3XHB4-F1
#
_cell.length_a   1.000
_cell.length_b   1.000
_cell.length_c   1.000
_cell.angle_alpha   90.00
_cell.angle_beta   90.00
_cell.angle_gamma   90.00
#
_symmetry.space_group_name_H-M   'P 1'
#
loop_
_entity.id
_entity.type
_entity.pdbx_description
1 polymer ?
#
loop_
_entity_poly.entity_id
_entity_poly.type
_entity_poly.pdbx_seq_one_letter_code
_entity_poly.pdbx_strand_id
1 'polypeptide(L)'
;MLLPYSFYNSAWKFLSIALVVGLAVGGYFVPELGLGVIALILFALLTNARSSRSFCAGFCPNGRSLSVVFEKTSKHRKLPPFLASREFRRMLCALMMFCVISLLSQSNGSLAAIGKVFWAIYLASIGISTIAGLLWKPRAWCAFCPMGTLQDTIKGH
;
A
#
# COMPACT_ATOMS: atom_id res chain seq x y z
N MET A 1 8.50 18.03 -4.40
CA MET A 1 7.33 18.01 -3.49
C MET A 1 6.12 18.38 -4.33
N LEU A 2 5.25 17.43 -4.67
CA LEU A 2 4.28 17.57 -5.78
C LEU A 2 2.92 18.20 -5.40
N LEU A 3 2.66 18.51 -4.13
CA LEU A 3 1.38 19.07 -3.70
C LEU A 3 1.53 20.14 -2.60
N PRO A 4 0.63 21.15 -2.58
CA PRO A 4 0.60 22.18 -1.55
C PRO A 4 0.26 21.58 -0.18
N TYR A 5 0.84 22.17 0.88
CA TYR A 5 0.63 21.79 2.29
C TYR A 5 -0.86 21.68 2.68
N SER A 6 -1.74 22.45 2.04
CA SER A 6 -3.20 22.46 2.21
C SER A 6 -3.88 21.12 1.89
N PHE A 7 -3.38 20.34 0.91
CA PHE A 7 -3.94 19.01 0.59
C PHE A 7 -3.71 18.00 1.73
N TYR A 8 -2.74 18.27 2.60
CA TYR A 8 -2.38 17.44 3.75
C TYR A 8 -3.08 17.84 5.05
N ASN A 9 -4.18 18.61 4.94
CA ASN A 9 -5.06 19.01 6.02
C ASN A 9 -5.66 17.81 6.81
N SER A 10 -6.41 18.14 7.87
CA SER A 10 -7.07 17.14 8.73
C SER A 10 -8.04 16.23 7.97
N ALA A 11 -8.72 16.72 6.92
CA ALA A 11 -9.69 15.93 6.16
C ALA A 11 -9.05 14.73 5.44
N TRP A 12 -7.88 14.91 4.82
CA TRP A 12 -7.17 13.81 4.16
C TRP A 12 -6.70 12.72 5.15
N LYS A 13 -6.41 13.09 6.40
CA LYS A 13 -6.07 12.13 7.47
C LYS A 13 -7.26 11.23 7.77
N PHE A 14 -8.42 11.83 8.05
CA PHE A 14 -9.65 11.08 8.35
C PHE A 14 -10.09 10.23 7.17
N LEU A 15 -10.03 10.76 5.94
CA LEU A 15 -10.37 10.02 4.73
C LEU A 15 -9.45 8.81 4.52
N SER A 16 -8.15 8.96 4.75
CA SER A 16 -7.19 7.84 4.63
C SER A 16 -7.48 6.72 5.63
N ILE A 17 -7.83 7.06 6.88
CA ILE A 17 -8.17 6.08 7.91
C ILE A 17 -9.51 5.41 7.58
N ALA A 18 -10.53 6.20 7.24
CA ALA A 18 -11.85 5.71 6.87
C ALA A 18 -11.78 4.78 5.66
N LEU A 19 -10.95 5.09 4.66
CA LEU A 19 -10.76 4.25 3.48
C LEU A 19 -10.07 2.93 3.83
N VAL A 20 -9.01 2.95 4.64
CA VAL A 20 -8.29 1.73 5.06
C VAL A 20 -9.21 0.81 5.85
N VAL A 21 -9.92 1.35 6.85
CA VAL A 21 -10.86 0.60 7.68
C VAL A 21 -12.06 0.13 6.86
N GLY A 22 -12.61 0.99 6.01
CA GLY A 22 -13.75 0.68 5.15
C GLY A 22 -13.45 -0.43 4.15
N LEU A 23 -12.28 -0.41 3.52
CA LEU A 23 -11.85 -1.51 2.63
C LEU A 23 -11.55 -2.79 3.41
N ALA A 24 -10.92 -2.70 4.59
CA ALA A 24 -10.59 -3.88 5.40
C ALA A 24 -11.85 -4.58 5.94
N VAL A 25 -12.75 -3.82 6.56
CA VAL A 25 -13.98 -4.35 7.18
C VAL A 25 -15.06 -4.58 6.14
N GLY A 26 -15.32 -3.61 5.26
CA GLY A 26 -16.36 -3.72 4.23
C GLY A 26 -16.06 -4.82 3.22
N GLY A 27 -14.79 -4.99 2.81
CA GLY A 27 -14.41 -6.03 1.86
C GLY A 27 -14.56 -7.46 2.38
N TYR A 28 -14.71 -7.65 3.69
CA TYR A 28 -15.07 -8.95 4.28
C TYR A 28 -16.53 -9.34 3.94
N PHE A 29 -17.45 -8.37 3.96
CA PHE A 29 -18.86 -8.59 3.67
C PHE A 29 -19.18 -8.49 2.18
N VAL A 30 -18.54 -7.54 1.49
CA VAL A 30 -18.77 -7.22 0.06
C VAL A 30 -17.44 -7.32 -0.68
N PRO A 31 -17.10 -8.51 -1.21
CA PRO A 31 -15.86 -8.75 -1.94
C PRO A 31 -15.52 -7.76 -3.05
N GLU A 32 -16.54 -7.22 -3.70
CA GLU A 32 -16.45 -6.28 -4.80
C GLU A 32 -15.76 -4.96 -4.39
N LEU A 33 -15.79 -4.61 -3.10
CA LEU A 33 -15.05 -3.46 -2.58
C LEU A 33 -13.54 -3.60 -2.75
N GLY A 34 -13.03 -4.84 -2.88
CA GLY A 34 -11.62 -5.11 -3.21
C GLY A 34 -11.20 -4.54 -4.57
N LEU A 35 -12.14 -4.29 -5.49
CA LEU A 35 -11.87 -3.58 -6.75
C LEU A 35 -11.43 -2.13 -6.51
N GLY A 36 -11.79 -1.54 -5.38
CA GLY A 36 -11.28 -0.23 -4.95
C GLY A 36 -9.76 -0.23 -4.78
N VAL A 37 -9.16 -1.36 -4.41
CA VAL A 37 -7.70 -1.51 -4.34
C VAL A 37 -7.09 -1.44 -5.75
N ILE A 38 -7.73 -2.02 -6.76
CA ILE A 38 -7.30 -1.91 -8.15
C ILE A 38 -7.31 -0.44 -8.59
N ALA A 39 -8.37 0.31 -8.26
CA ALA A 39 -8.44 1.74 -8.56
C ALA A 39 -7.28 2.53 -7.91
N LEU A 40 -6.90 2.20 -6.67
CA LEU A 40 -5.73 2.80 -6.01
C LEU A 40 -4.41 2.45 -6.71
N ILE A 41 -4.27 1.20 -7.17
CA ILE A 41 -3.08 0.76 -7.91
C ILE A 41 -2.99 1.52 -9.24
N LEU A 42 -4.09 1.61 -9.99
CA LEU A 42 -4.13 2.38 -11.24
C LEU A 42 -3.77 3.85 -10.99
N PHE A 43 -4.33 4.47 -9.96
CA PHE A 43 -3.97 5.83 -9.58
C PHE A 43 -2.49 5.98 -9.20
N ALA A 44 -1.91 4.98 -8.53
CA ALA A 44 -0.48 4.94 -8.24
C ALA A 44 0.37 4.89 -9.53
N LEU A 45 -0.05 4.12 -10.53
CA LEU A 45 0.63 4.04 -11.82
C LEU A 45 0.51 5.35 -12.61
N LEU A 46 -0.67 5.97 -12.62
CA LEU A 46 -0.89 7.28 -13.27
C LEU A 46 -0.03 8.38 -12.65
N THR A 47 0.07 8.41 -11.32
CA THR A 47 0.90 9.40 -10.62
C THR A 47 2.40 9.12 -10.76
N ASN A 48 2.79 7.87 -11.06
CA ASN A 48 4.18 7.49 -11.32
C ASN A 48 4.76 8.17 -12.56
N ALA A 49 3.92 8.52 -13.55
CA ALA A 49 4.35 9.24 -14.76
C ALA A 49 5.08 10.55 -14.43
N ARG A 50 4.66 11.26 -13.37
CA ARG A 50 5.27 12.53 -12.94
C ARG A 50 6.57 12.32 -12.16
N SER A 51 6.55 11.57 -11.06
CA SER A 51 7.76 11.22 -10.29
C SER A 51 7.66 9.80 -9.75
N SER A 52 8.80 9.11 -9.66
CA SER A 52 8.85 7.83 -8.97
C SER A 52 8.41 8.04 -7.52
N ARG A 53 7.62 7.09 -6.99
CA ARG A 53 7.09 7.08 -5.62
C ARG A 53 6.24 8.28 -5.20
N SER A 54 5.70 9.05 -6.15
CA SER A 54 4.78 10.17 -5.88
C SER A 54 3.57 9.71 -5.06
N PHE A 55 2.97 8.59 -5.45
CA PHE A 55 1.86 7.96 -4.74
C PHE A 55 2.23 7.56 -3.31
N CYS A 56 3.32 6.82 -3.13
CA CYS A 56 3.76 6.35 -1.83
C CYS A 56 4.18 7.50 -0.89
N ALA A 57 4.73 8.59 -1.43
CA ALA A 57 5.09 9.77 -0.65
C ALA A 57 3.85 10.59 -0.23
N GLY A 58 2.89 10.69 -1.16
CA GLY A 58 1.75 11.62 -1.16
C GLY A 58 0.41 11.05 -0.74
N PHE A 59 -0.07 10.16 -1.60
CA PHE A 59 -1.47 9.78 -1.71
C PHE A 59 -1.81 8.43 -1.08
N CYS A 60 -0.81 7.62 -0.75
CA CYS A 60 -1.03 6.28 -0.24
C CYS A 60 -1.82 6.33 1.09
N PRO A 61 -3.07 5.81 1.13
CA PRO A 61 -3.91 5.90 2.31
C PRO A 61 -3.36 5.05 3.47
N ASN A 62 -2.75 3.90 3.17
CA ASN A 62 -2.07 3.06 4.17
C ASN A 62 -0.88 3.80 4.80
N GLY A 63 0.02 4.36 3.98
CA GLY A 63 1.18 5.12 4.50
C GLY A 63 0.79 6.36 5.30
N ARG A 64 -0.30 7.05 4.93
CA ARG A 64 -0.77 8.24 5.64
C ARG A 64 -1.50 7.90 6.94
N SER A 65 -2.39 6.90 6.93
CA SER A 65 -3.10 6.46 8.14
C SER A 65 -2.13 6.01 9.24
N LEU A 66 -1.10 5.23 8.90
CA LEU A 66 -0.08 4.80 9.86
C LEU A 66 0.72 5.97 10.44
N SER A 67 1.06 6.97 9.61
CA SER A 67 1.72 8.19 10.09
C SER A 67 0.89 8.98 11.10
N VAL A 68 -0.43 8.87 11.06
CA VAL A 68 -1.32 9.56 12.00
C VAL A 68 -1.56 8.70 13.24
N VAL A 69 -1.84 7.40 13.04
CA VAL A 69 -2.20 6.47 14.13
C VAL A 69 -0.97 6.12 14.99
N PHE A 70 0.19 5.87 14.38
CA PHE A 70 1.38 5.39 15.06
C PHE A 70 2.44 6.46 15.30
N GLU A 71 2.12 7.74 15.12
CA GLU A 71 3.06 8.85 15.38
C GLU A 71 3.61 8.81 16.80
N LYS A 72 2.75 8.54 17.80
CA LYS A 72 3.13 8.52 19.22
C LYS A 72 3.48 7.12 19.73
N THR A 73 2.98 6.07 19.08
CA THR A 73 3.10 4.68 19.55
C THR A 73 4.28 3.93 18.94
N SER A 74 4.79 4.39 17.79
CA SER A 74 5.94 3.76 17.13
C SER A 74 7.22 3.90 17.96
N LYS A 75 8.12 2.92 17.88
CA LYS A 75 9.43 2.97 18.55
C LYS A 75 10.42 3.94 17.89
N HIS A 76 10.07 4.50 16.71
CA HIS A 76 10.89 5.40 15.89
C HIS A 76 12.33 4.90 15.64
N ARG A 77 12.50 3.57 15.59
CA ARG A 77 13.78 2.92 15.32
C ARG A 77 14.09 2.97 13.82
N LYS A 78 15.38 2.97 13.49
CA LYS A 78 15.84 2.83 12.09
C LYS A 78 15.42 1.46 11.54
N LEU A 79 14.95 1.44 10.30
CA LEU A 79 14.65 0.20 9.58
C LEU A 79 15.97 -0.55 9.33
N PRO A 80 16.05 -1.88 9.58
CA PRO A 80 17.25 -2.64 9.32
C PRO A 80 17.61 -2.60 7.82
N PRO A 81 18.90 -2.54 7.47
CA PRO A 81 19.36 -2.34 6.10
C PRO A 81 18.95 -3.48 5.18
N PHE A 82 18.82 -4.71 5.69
CA PHE A 82 18.32 -5.86 4.93
C PHE A 82 16.92 -5.61 4.35
N LEU A 83 15.96 -5.12 5.16
CA LEU A 83 14.60 -4.84 4.70
C LEU A 83 14.55 -3.67 3.72
N ALA A 84 15.52 -2.75 3.78
CA ALA A 84 15.63 -1.63 2.84
C ALA A 84 16.41 -1.97 1.55
N SER A 85 17.02 -3.16 1.48
CA SER A 85 17.91 -3.54 0.38
C SER A 85 17.15 -3.66 -0.94
N ARG A 86 17.83 -3.35 -2.07
CA ARG A 86 17.24 -3.44 -3.41
C ARG A 86 16.81 -4.87 -3.74
N GLU A 87 17.62 -5.85 -3.35
CA GLU A 87 17.33 -7.26 -3.58
C GLU A 87 16.08 -7.72 -2.84
N PHE A 88 15.98 -7.46 -1.53
CA PHE A 88 14.82 -7.84 -0.74
C PHE A 88 13.53 -7.22 -1.29
N ARG A 89 13.60 -5.94 -1.67
CA ARG A 89 12.46 -5.21 -2.24
C ARG A 89 11.97 -5.82 -3.55
N ARG A 90 12.88 -6.20 -4.45
CA ARG A 90 12.55 -6.86 -5.72
C ARG A 90 12.03 -8.27 -5.50
N MET A 91 12.66 -9.04 -4.61
CA MET A 91 12.20 -10.37 -4.22
C MET A 91 10.76 -10.32 -3.70
N LEU A 92 10.48 -9.44 -2.73
CA LEU A 92 9.14 -9.30 -2.16
C LEU A 92 8.11 -8.86 -3.21
N CYS A 93 8.49 -7.93 -4.09
CA CYS A 93 7.63 -7.51 -5.19
C CYS A 93 7.31 -8.66 -6.14
N ALA A 94 8.32 -9.42 -6.57
CA ALA A 94 8.15 -10.58 -7.44
C ALA A 94 7.29 -11.65 -6.79
N LEU A 95 7.51 -11.95 -5.51
CA LEU A 95 6.70 -12.89 -4.74
C LEU A 95 5.24 -12.44 -4.67
N MET A 96 4.99 -11.17 -4.34
CA MET A 96 3.62 -10.65 -4.27
C MET A 96 2.93 -10.68 -5.63
N MET A 97 3.63 -10.30 -6.71
CA MET A 97 3.09 -10.38 -8.07
C MET A 97 2.77 -11.81 -8.46
N PHE A 98 3.67 -12.76 -8.15
CA PHE A 98 3.43 -14.18 -8.38
C PHE A 98 2.15 -14.64 -7.64
N CYS A 99 2.02 -14.34 -6.35
CA CYS A 99 0.81 -14.66 -5.59
C CYS A 99 -0.45 -14.05 -6.21
N VAL A 100 -0.43 -12.76 -6.57
CA VAL A 100 -1.58 -12.09 -7.22
C VAL A 100 -1.97 -12.82 -8.50
N ILE A 101 -1.00 -13.09 -9.37
CA ILE A 101 -1.23 -13.73 -10.68
C ILE A 101 -1.78 -15.14 -10.49
N SER A 102 -1.22 -15.93 -9.57
CA SER A 102 -1.70 -17.29 -9.26
C SER A 102 -3.10 -17.31 -8.63
N LEU A 103 -3.47 -16.29 -7.85
CA LEU A 103 -4.80 -16.14 -7.29
C LEU A 103 -5.81 -15.69 -8.34
N LEU A 104 -5.40 -14.80 -9.26
CA LEU A 104 -6.24 -14.32 -10.35
C LEU A 104 -6.50 -15.41 -11.40
N SER A 105 -5.53 -16.27 -11.71
CA SER A 105 -5.75 -17.38 -12.66
C SER A 105 -6.82 -18.37 -12.19
N GLN A 106 -7.03 -18.48 -10.88
CA GLN A 106 -8.05 -19.33 -10.27
C GLN A 106 -9.42 -18.63 -10.12
N SER A 107 -9.49 -17.32 -10.38
CA SER A 107 -10.71 -16.51 -10.14
C SER A 107 -11.85 -16.77 -11.15
N ASN A 108 -11.56 -17.51 -12.23
CA ASN A 108 -12.49 -17.81 -13.34
C ASN A 108 -13.18 -16.57 -13.93
N GLY A 109 -12.56 -15.39 -13.81
CA GLY A 109 -13.08 -14.13 -14.37
C GLY A 109 -14.24 -13.51 -13.60
N SER A 110 -14.65 -14.06 -12.45
CA SER A 110 -15.72 -13.47 -11.65
C SER A 110 -15.26 -12.21 -10.92
N LEU A 111 -16.01 -11.11 -11.06
CA LEU A 111 -15.71 -9.82 -10.43
C LEU A 111 -15.56 -9.94 -8.90
N ALA A 112 -16.44 -10.74 -8.27
CA ALA A 112 -16.38 -11.00 -6.84
C ALA A 112 -15.08 -11.72 -6.44
N ALA A 113 -14.63 -12.74 -7.18
CA ALA A 113 -13.37 -13.43 -6.84
C ALA A 113 -12.16 -12.53 -7.04
N ILE A 114 -12.12 -11.74 -8.13
CA ILE A 114 -11.06 -10.74 -8.35
C ILE A 114 -11.02 -9.76 -7.17
N GLY A 115 -12.18 -9.24 -6.76
CA GLY A 115 -12.32 -8.40 -5.57
C GLY A 115 -11.74 -9.04 -4.31
N LYS A 116 -12.07 -10.31 -4.03
CA LYS A 116 -11.52 -11.06 -2.87
C LYS A 116 -10.00 -11.13 -2.91
N VAL A 117 -9.40 -11.37 -4.07
CA VAL A 117 -7.94 -11.49 -4.21
C VAL A 117 -7.27 -10.17 -3.80
N PHE A 118 -7.71 -9.05 -4.37
CA PHE A 118 -7.13 -7.75 -4.06
C PHE A 118 -7.42 -7.31 -2.62
N TRP A 119 -8.60 -7.62 -2.09
CA TRP A 119 -8.92 -7.40 -0.69
C TRP A 119 -7.99 -8.20 0.24
N ALA A 120 -7.76 -9.48 -0.03
CA ALA A 120 -6.91 -10.34 0.79
C ALA A 120 -5.45 -9.83 0.82
N ILE A 121 -4.91 -9.44 -0.34
CA ILE A 121 -3.56 -8.87 -0.43
C ILE A 121 -3.48 -7.52 0.29
N TYR A 122 -4.53 -6.70 0.19
CA TYR A 122 -4.61 -5.44 0.91
C TYR A 122 -4.65 -5.64 2.43
N LEU A 123 -5.42 -6.61 2.91
CA LEU A 123 -5.50 -6.97 4.32
C LEU A 123 -4.15 -7.48 4.84
N ALA A 124 -3.48 -8.35 4.09
CA ALA A 124 -2.12 -8.78 4.42
C ALA A 124 -1.14 -7.59 4.48
N SER A 125 -1.26 -6.64 3.55
CA SER A 125 -0.46 -5.42 3.54
C SER A 125 -0.73 -4.52 4.75
N ILE A 126 -1.97 -4.43 5.23
CA ILE A 126 -2.32 -3.69 6.46
C ILE A 126 -1.71 -4.37 7.69
N GLY A 127 -1.77 -5.70 7.76
CA GLY A 127 -1.17 -6.46 8.86
C GLY A 127 0.34 -6.21 8.95
N ILE A 128 1.05 -6.38 7.84
CA ILE A 128 2.50 -6.14 7.80
C ILE A 128 2.83 -4.67 8.06
N SER A 129 2.04 -3.74 7.52
CA SER A 129 2.29 -2.31 7.70
C SER A 129 2.07 -1.84 9.14
N THR A 130 1.11 -2.43 9.85
CA THR A 130 0.86 -2.20 11.28
C THR A 130 2.03 -2.69 12.12
N ILE A 131 2.47 -3.93 11.92
CA ILE A 131 3.61 -4.51 12.66
C ILE A 131 4.89 -3.70 12.39
N ALA A 132 5.19 -3.42 11.12
CA ALA A 132 6.38 -2.66 10.75
C ALA A 132 6.32 -1.21 11.26
N GLY A 133 5.14 -0.60 11.25
CA GLY A 133 4.89 0.74 11.77
C GLY A 133 5.14 0.86 13.26
N LEU A 134 4.74 -0.15 14.04
CA LEU A 134 4.97 -0.24 15.47
C LEU A 134 6.45 -0.48 15.83
N LEU A 135 7.11 -1.42 15.13
CA LEU A 135 8.48 -1.83 15.46
C LEU A 135 9.55 -0.80 15.07
N TRP A 136 9.39 -0.13 13.94
CA TRP A 136 10.39 0.80 13.40
C TRP A 136 9.87 2.22 13.36
N LYS A 137 9.34 2.66 12.21
CA LYS A 137 8.80 3.99 11.99
C LYS A 137 7.44 3.89 11.31
N PRO A 138 6.52 4.86 11.46
CA PRO A 138 5.17 4.75 10.93
C PRO A 138 5.07 4.42 9.43
N ARG A 139 6.07 4.83 8.62
CA ARG A 139 6.17 4.53 7.19
C ARG A 139 7.21 3.45 6.85
N ALA A 140 7.48 2.52 7.76
CA ALA A 140 8.46 1.45 7.55
C ALA A 140 8.11 0.59 6.34
N TRP A 141 6.85 0.13 6.24
CA TRP A 141 6.36 -0.66 5.11
C TRP A 141 6.54 0.05 3.76
N CYS A 142 6.32 1.37 3.70
CA CYS A 142 6.50 2.15 2.46
C CYS A 142 7.94 2.12 1.92
N ALA A 143 8.94 1.77 2.74
CA ALA A 143 10.32 1.67 2.28
C ALA A 143 10.55 0.41 1.43
N PHE A 144 9.77 -0.65 1.63
CA PHE A 144 9.95 -1.93 0.97
C PHE A 144 8.68 -2.55 0.38
N CYS A 145 7.58 -1.79 0.33
CA CYS A 145 6.33 -2.28 -0.21
C CYS A 145 6.43 -2.61 -1.71
N PRO A 146 5.68 -3.62 -2.19
CA PRO A 146 5.68 -4.03 -3.59
C PRO A 146 5.27 -2.88 -4.52
N MET A 147 4.32 -2.04 -4.12
CA MET A 147 3.87 -0.89 -4.93
C MET A 147 4.97 0.14 -5.18
N GLY A 148 5.77 0.46 -4.17
CA GLY A 148 6.90 1.38 -4.33
C GLY A 148 7.98 0.80 -5.24
N THR A 149 8.24 -0.51 -5.12
CA THR A 149 9.16 -1.21 -6.02
C THR A 149 8.63 -1.28 -7.45
N LEU A 150 7.34 -1.55 -7.65
CA LEU A 150 6.71 -1.56 -8.96
C LEU A 150 6.83 -0.19 -9.65
N GLN A 151 6.62 0.90 -8.89
CA GLN A 151 6.81 2.26 -9.40
C GLN A 151 8.25 2.54 -9.83
N ASP A 152 9.24 2.11 -9.03
CA ASP A 152 10.66 2.24 -9.38
C ASP A 152 10.99 1.46 -10.66
N THR A 153 10.53 0.20 -10.75
CA THR A 153 10.79 -0.68 -11.90
C THR A 153 10.18 -0.14 -13.19
N ILE A 154 8.94 0.37 -13.16
CA ILE A 154 8.28 0.94 -14.35
C ILE A 154 9.01 2.20 -14.86
N LYS A 155 9.64 2.97 -13.96
CA LYS A 155 10.41 4.16 -14.34
C LYS A 155 11.88 3.86 -14.69
N GLY A 156 12.34 2.62 -14.56
CA GLY A 156 13.71 2.21 -14.87
C GLY A 156 14.76 2.56 -13.81
N HIS A 157 14.36 2.62 -12.53
CA HIS A 157 15.26 2.87 -11.38
C HIS A 157 15.57 1.63 -10.54
#